data_AF-A0A8C9U7A2-F1
#
_entry.id   AF-A0A8C9U7A2-F1
#
_cell.length_a   1.000
_cell.length_b   1.000
_cell.length_c   1.000
_cell.angle_alpha   90.00
_cell.angle_beta   90.00
_cell.angle_gamma   90.00
#
_symmetry.space_group_name_H-M   'P 1'
#
loop_
_entity.id
_entity.type
_entity.pdbx_description
1 polymer ?
#
loop_
_entity_poly.entity_id
_entity_poly.type
_entity_poly.pdbx_seq_one_letter_code
_entity_poly.pdbx_strand_id
1 'polypeptide(L)'
;MDTLFWRLKDENLLPRKYFEVDFPMIVARKIHNIKSKPPLSKPIMESHSGDSLLIDSHSLDSSRYSIVGADLRSSSDLEEKLRKHSLDTHLPTLLVAECVLVYMTPQQSASLLKWAASTFPVAMVINYEQVNMRDRFGQIMIENLQRRHCNLAGVELCSSLDSQRERLLGSGWDNAHAVDMMKVYSFLPQADVKRIEALEFLDEKELFEQLMQHYCICWASKDSSNLGLANIDF
;
A
#
# COMPACT_ATOMS: atom_id res chain seq x y z
N MET A 1 8.49 6.60 -2.76
CA MET A 1 9.33 5.73 -3.61
C MET A 1 9.72 4.52 -2.76
N ASP A 2 8.84 3.52 -2.72
CA ASP A 2 9.03 2.33 -1.87
C ASP A 2 10.35 1.59 -2.18
N THR A 3 10.87 0.86 -1.19
CA THR A 3 12.08 0.04 -1.29
C THR A 3 11.88 -1.39 -0.79
N LEU A 4 10.64 -1.81 -0.51
CA LEU A 4 10.34 -3.07 0.15
C LEU A 4 10.86 -4.28 -0.63
N PHE A 5 10.84 -4.27 -1.97
CA PHE A 5 11.44 -5.34 -2.79
C PHE A 5 12.89 -5.67 -2.38
N TRP A 6 13.74 -4.64 -2.25
CA TRP A 6 15.15 -4.84 -1.90
C TRP A 6 15.30 -5.33 -0.45
N ARG A 7 14.54 -4.76 0.48
CA ARG A 7 14.57 -5.18 1.90
C ARG A 7 14.12 -6.64 2.07
N LEU A 8 13.05 -7.04 1.40
CA LEU A 8 12.60 -8.44 1.39
C LEU A 8 13.62 -9.38 0.75
N LYS A 9 14.37 -8.92 -0.27
CA LYS A 9 15.47 -9.73 -0.83
C LYS A 9 16.60 -9.93 0.16
N ASP A 10 17.00 -8.89 0.86
CA ASP A 10 18.07 -8.96 1.87
C ASP A 10 17.69 -9.91 3.03
N GLU A 11 16.40 -9.98 3.36
CA GLU A 11 15.85 -10.91 4.36
C GLU A 11 15.50 -12.31 3.78
N ASN A 12 15.71 -12.54 2.48
CA ASN A 12 15.35 -13.78 1.78
C ASN A 12 13.85 -14.14 1.85
N LEU A 13 12.99 -13.12 1.82
CA LEU A 13 11.52 -13.19 1.92
C LEU A 13 10.80 -12.76 0.63
N LEU A 14 11.47 -12.77 -0.52
CA LEU A 14 10.85 -12.33 -1.78
C LEU A 14 9.64 -13.21 -2.15
N PRO A 15 8.48 -12.60 -2.49
CA PRO A 15 7.33 -13.34 -3.03
C PRO A 15 7.64 -13.90 -4.42
N ARG A 16 6.75 -14.72 -4.97
CA ARG A 16 6.91 -15.28 -6.33
C ARG A 16 7.20 -14.20 -7.37
N LYS A 17 6.48 -13.07 -7.32
CA LYS A 17 6.78 -11.86 -8.09
C LYS A 17 6.24 -10.64 -7.34
N TYR A 18 7.01 -9.56 -7.30
CA TYR A 18 6.66 -8.30 -6.66
C TYR A 18 6.24 -7.29 -7.72
N PHE A 19 5.07 -6.66 -7.56
CA PHE A 19 4.53 -5.67 -8.49
C PHE A 19 4.42 -4.31 -7.80
N GLU A 20 4.84 -3.27 -8.51
CA GLU A 20 4.59 -1.89 -8.15
C GLU A 20 3.78 -1.18 -9.23
N VAL A 21 2.87 -0.32 -8.81
CA VAL A 21 2.05 0.48 -9.73
C VAL A 21 2.02 1.91 -9.23
N ASP A 22 2.29 2.85 -10.12
CA ASP A 22 2.17 4.28 -9.86
C ASP A 22 1.88 5.00 -11.19
N PHE A 23 1.61 6.30 -11.14
CA PHE A 23 1.47 7.09 -12.35
C PHE A 23 2.72 7.00 -13.23
N PRO A 24 2.58 7.02 -14.58
CA PRO A 24 3.70 6.86 -15.52
C PRO A 24 4.90 7.80 -15.26
N MET A 25 4.64 9.02 -14.77
CA MET A 25 5.68 9.98 -14.41
C MET A 25 6.52 9.52 -13.21
N ILE A 26 5.89 8.96 -12.18
CA ILE A 26 6.56 8.46 -10.98
C ILE A 26 7.36 7.21 -11.32
N VAL A 27 6.76 6.30 -12.11
CA VAL A 27 7.43 5.10 -12.59
C VAL A 27 8.65 5.44 -13.44
N ALA A 28 8.55 6.38 -14.39
CA ALA A 28 9.70 6.82 -15.20
C ALA A 28 10.86 7.32 -14.32
N ARG A 29 10.56 8.11 -13.28
CA ARG A 29 11.56 8.59 -12.31
C ARG A 29 12.18 7.44 -11.52
N LYS A 30 11.38 6.46 -11.08
CA LYS A 30 11.88 5.29 -10.33
C LYS A 30 12.75 4.38 -11.22
N ILE A 31 12.33 4.12 -12.46
CA ILE A 31 13.13 3.38 -13.45
C ILE A 31 14.45 4.09 -13.72
N HIS A 32 14.47 5.40 -13.87
CA HIS A 32 15.71 6.17 -14.04
C HIS A 32 16.67 5.98 -12.85
N ASN A 33 16.16 6.03 -11.62
CA ASN A 33 16.97 5.76 -10.43
C ASN A 33 17.51 4.32 -10.39
N ILE A 34 16.68 3.34 -10.76
CA ILE A 34 17.09 1.93 -10.81
C ILE A 34 18.21 1.75 -11.85
N LYS A 35 18.04 2.29 -13.06
CA LYS A 35 19.03 2.19 -14.14
C LYS A 35 20.35 2.87 -13.80
N SER A 36 20.30 4.04 -13.17
CA SER A 36 21.49 4.85 -12.88
C SER A 36 22.30 4.34 -11.68
N LYS A 37 21.76 3.45 -10.85
CA LYS A 37 22.38 3.03 -9.59
C LYS A 37 22.54 1.50 -9.55
N PRO A 38 23.76 0.97 -9.71
CA PRO A 38 24.02 -0.46 -9.63
C PRO A 38 23.49 -1.16 -8.37
N PRO A 39 23.49 -0.54 -7.16
CA PRO A 39 22.88 -1.16 -5.98
C PRO A 39 21.37 -1.42 -6.11
N LEU A 40 20.67 -0.74 -7.02
CA LEU A 40 19.24 -0.97 -7.27
C LEU A 40 18.99 -1.95 -8.41
N SER A 41 19.78 -1.88 -9.49
CA SER A 41 19.60 -2.75 -10.65
C SER A 41 20.17 -4.16 -10.47
N LYS A 42 21.33 -4.32 -9.80
CA LYS A 42 21.96 -5.64 -9.61
C LYS A 42 21.04 -6.63 -8.87
N PRO A 43 20.36 -6.27 -7.77
CA PRO A 43 19.47 -7.20 -7.08
C PRO A 43 18.29 -7.69 -7.94
N ILE A 44 17.79 -6.85 -8.85
CA ILE A 44 16.75 -7.22 -9.80
C ILE A 44 17.30 -8.20 -10.84
N MET A 45 18.49 -7.92 -11.39
CA MET A 45 19.18 -8.81 -12.35
C MET A 45 19.50 -10.18 -11.76
N GLU A 46 20.04 -10.23 -10.54
CA GLU A 46 20.35 -11.49 -9.83
C GLU A 46 19.10 -12.37 -9.60
N SER A 47 17.94 -11.73 -9.51
CA SER A 47 16.66 -12.41 -9.32
C SER A 47 15.95 -12.72 -10.64
N HIS A 48 16.50 -12.30 -11.77
CA HIS A 48 15.92 -12.51 -13.09
C HIS A 48 16.47 -13.79 -13.73
N SER A 49 15.59 -14.54 -14.38
CA SER A 49 15.94 -15.81 -15.05
C SER A 49 16.28 -15.64 -16.53
N GLY A 50 16.14 -14.43 -17.09
CA GLY A 50 16.44 -14.12 -18.49
C GLY A 50 17.71 -13.29 -18.64
N ASP A 51 18.21 -13.20 -19.88
CA ASP A 51 19.47 -12.51 -20.20
C ASP A 51 19.36 -10.98 -20.14
N SER A 52 18.14 -10.43 -20.28
CA SER A 52 17.91 -8.98 -20.31
C SER A 52 16.55 -8.59 -19.74
N LEU A 53 16.52 -7.51 -18.97
CA LEU A 53 15.27 -6.90 -18.50
C LEU A 53 14.52 -6.24 -19.66
N LEU A 54 13.20 -6.42 -19.68
CA LEU A 54 12.33 -5.67 -20.56
C LEU A 54 12.05 -4.32 -19.89
N ILE A 55 12.61 -3.24 -20.43
CA ILE A 55 12.44 -1.91 -19.86
C ILE A 55 12.02 -0.92 -20.92
N ASP A 56 10.88 -0.26 -20.69
CA ASP A 56 10.42 0.90 -21.46
C ASP A 56 10.43 2.17 -20.58
N SER A 57 9.87 3.28 -21.08
CA SER A 57 9.83 4.57 -20.37
C SER A 57 8.93 4.57 -19.14
N HIS A 58 7.94 3.68 -19.08
CA HIS A 58 6.88 3.64 -18.08
C HIS A 58 6.68 2.24 -17.49
N SER A 59 7.54 1.27 -17.79
CA SER A 59 7.49 -0.05 -17.23
C SER A 59 8.87 -0.71 -17.19
N LEU A 60 9.06 -1.58 -16.20
CA LEU A 60 10.20 -2.49 -16.11
C LEU A 60 9.65 -3.85 -15.71
N ASP A 61 9.99 -4.89 -16.47
CA ASP A 61 9.59 -6.27 -16.20
C ASP A 61 10.81 -7.17 -16.00
N SER A 62 10.76 -7.98 -14.95
CA SER A 62 11.70 -9.06 -14.65
C SER A 62 10.95 -10.29 -14.12
N SER A 63 11.68 -11.35 -13.80
CA SER A 63 11.07 -12.58 -13.29
C SER A 63 10.49 -12.42 -11.88
N ARG A 64 11.04 -11.52 -11.06
CA ARG A 64 10.71 -11.38 -9.63
C ARG A 64 10.26 -9.99 -9.22
N TYR A 65 10.43 -8.99 -10.08
CA TYR A 65 10.05 -7.60 -9.85
C TYR A 65 9.51 -6.96 -11.13
N SER A 66 8.39 -6.25 -11.00
CA SER A 66 7.85 -5.42 -12.07
C SER A 66 7.36 -4.10 -11.51
N ILE A 67 7.56 -3.03 -12.26
CA ILE A 67 6.95 -1.72 -11.99
C ILE A 67 6.23 -1.25 -13.24
N VAL A 68 4.99 -0.78 -13.08
CA VAL A 68 4.07 -0.48 -14.18
C VAL A 68 3.46 0.90 -14.01
N GLY A 69 3.59 1.73 -15.05
CA GLY A 69 2.94 3.03 -15.14
C GLY A 69 1.46 2.89 -15.49
N ALA A 70 0.58 3.08 -14.51
CA ALA A 70 -0.86 3.00 -14.71
C ALA A 70 -1.61 3.99 -13.81
N ASP A 71 -2.79 4.39 -14.26
CA ASP A 71 -3.72 5.16 -13.44
C ASP A 71 -4.64 4.19 -12.70
N LEU A 72 -4.52 4.12 -11.38
CA LEU A 72 -5.31 3.21 -10.54
C LEU A 72 -6.82 3.45 -10.63
N ARG A 73 -7.25 4.61 -11.13
CA ARG A 73 -8.67 4.92 -11.35
C ARG A 73 -9.27 4.18 -12.54
N SER A 74 -8.44 3.56 -13.40
CA SER A 74 -8.84 2.77 -14.55
C SER A 74 -8.47 1.29 -14.35
N SER A 75 -9.37 0.53 -13.72
CA SER A 75 -9.12 -0.88 -13.36
C SER A 75 -8.89 -1.78 -14.57
N SER A 76 -9.54 -1.51 -15.71
CA SER A 76 -9.33 -2.28 -16.95
C SER A 76 -7.93 -2.09 -17.55
N ASP A 77 -7.44 -0.85 -17.62
CA ASP A 77 -6.07 -0.54 -18.07
C ASP A 77 -5.03 -1.13 -17.09
N LEU A 78 -5.30 -1.02 -15.79
CA LEU A 78 -4.47 -1.62 -14.75
C LEU A 78 -4.34 -3.14 -14.94
N GLU A 79 -5.45 -3.84 -15.09
CA GLU A 79 -5.45 -5.29 -15.28
C GLU A 79 -4.73 -5.71 -16.56
N GLU A 80 -5.00 -5.05 -17.68
CA GLU A 80 -4.35 -5.35 -18.95
C GLU A 80 -2.82 -5.24 -18.83
N LYS A 81 -2.34 -4.16 -18.21
CA LYS A 81 -0.89 -3.97 -18.03
C LYS A 81 -0.30 -4.98 -17.05
N LEU A 82 -0.95 -5.25 -15.91
CA LEU A 82 -0.45 -6.25 -14.97
C LEU A 82 -0.38 -7.65 -15.61
N ARG A 83 -1.38 -8.04 -16.41
CA ARG A 83 -1.38 -9.32 -17.15
C ARG A 83 -0.25 -9.38 -18.20
N LYS A 84 0.04 -8.28 -18.90
CA LYS A 84 1.22 -8.21 -19.80
C LYS A 84 2.53 -8.46 -19.06
N HIS A 85 2.60 -8.07 -17.79
CA HIS A 85 3.72 -8.34 -16.90
C HIS A 85 3.58 -9.69 -16.16
N SER A 86 2.83 -10.64 -16.73
CA SER A 86 2.68 -12.00 -16.19
C SER A 86 2.13 -12.07 -14.76
N LEU A 87 1.18 -11.20 -14.40
CA LEU A 87 0.40 -11.36 -13.18
C LEU A 87 -0.41 -12.67 -13.25
N ASP A 88 -0.15 -13.57 -12.32
CA ASP A 88 -0.91 -14.82 -12.16
C ASP A 88 -2.01 -14.64 -11.12
N THR A 89 -3.27 -14.61 -11.57
CA THR A 89 -4.44 -14.40 -10.72
C THR A 89 -4.85 -15.64 -9.92
N HIS A 90 -4.21 -16.79 -10.15
CA HIS A 90 -4.45 -18.01 -9.37
C HIS A 90 -3.58 -18.11 -8.12
N LEU A 91 -2.57 -17.25 -7.97
CA LEU A 91 -1.72 -17.22 -6.78
C LEU A 91 -2.34 -16.37 -5.65
N PRO A 92 -2.15 -16.78 -4.37
CA PRO A 92 -2.44 -15.91 -3.23
C PRO A 92 -1.73 -14.57 -3.38
N THR A 93 -2.49 -13.47 -3.33
CA THR A 93 -1.97 -12.14 -3.64
C THR A 93 -2.21 -11.15 -2.51
N LEU A 94 -1.14 -10.50 -2.05
CA LEU A 94 -1.21 -9.37 -1.13
C LEU A 94 -1.16 -8.06 -1.93
N LEU A 95 -2.15 -7.20 -1.74
CA LEU A 95 -2.19 -5.84 -2.27
C LEU A 95 -1.91 -4.84 -1.14
N VAL A 96 -1.11 -3.81 -1.41
CA VAL A 96 -0.78 -2.78 -0.43
C VAL A 96 -1.11 -1.40 -1.00
N ALA A 97 -1.95 -0.66 -0.30
CA ALA A 97 -2.29 0.73 -0.55
C ALA A 97 -1.84 1.58 0.64
N GLU A 98 -0.60 2.07 0.60
CA GLU A 98 -0.02 2.88 1.67
C GLU A 98 -0.12 4.37 1.32
N CYS A 99 -1.05 5.07 1.95
CA CYS A 99 -1.46 6.45 1.66
C CYS A 99 -1.80 6.64 0.17
N VAL A 100 -2.73 5.85 -0.35
CA VAL A 100 -3.12 5.89 -1.77
C VAL A 100 -4.61 6.17 -1.97
N LEU A 101 -5.49 5.40 -1.32
CA LEU A 101 -6.93 5.42 -1.64
C LEU A 101 -7.59 6.76 -1.32
N VAL A 102 -7.13 7.47 -0.29
CA VAL A 102 -7.60 8.81 0.06
C VAL A 102 -7.46 9.86 -1.06
N TYR A 103 -6.58 9.65 -2.04
CA TYR A 103 -6.36 10.59 -3.16
C TYR A 103 -7.33 10.40 -4.34
N MET A 104 -8.10 9.32 -4.35
CA MET A 104 -9.10 9.04 -5.37
C MET A 104 -10.50 9.21 -4.79
N THR A 105 -11.50 9.39 -5.66
CA THR A 105 -12.88 9.53 -5.17
C THR A 105 -13.33 8.23 -4.48
N PRO A 106 -14.34 8.31 -3.61
CA PRO A 106 -14.96 7.14 -2.98
C PRO A 106 -15.33 6.03 -3.97
N GLN A 107 -15.89 6.42 -5.12
CA GLN A 107 -16.31 5.48 -6.16
C GLN A 107 -15.10 4.82 -6.84
N GLN A 108 -14.02 5.57 -7.05
CA GLN A 108 -12.79 5.05 -7.68
C GLN A 108 -12.06 4.06 -6.76
N SER A 109 -11.89 4.40 -5.48
CA SER A 109 -11.27 3.49 -4.50
C SER A 109 -12.11 2.23 -4.28
N ALA A 110 -13.43 2.34 -4.16
CA ALA A 110 -14.32 1.18 -4.10
C ALA A 110 -14.23 0.30 -5.35
N SER A 111 -14.13 0.91 -6.54
CA SER A 111 -13.98 0.17 -7.80
C SER A 111 -12.66 -0.61 -7.86
N LEU A 112 -11.56 -0.01 -7.39
CA LEU A 112 -10.25 -0.67 -7.32
C LEU A 112 -10.25 -1.83 -6.32
N LEU A 113 -10.80 -1.62 -5.12
CA LEU A 113 -10.94 -2.66 -4.10
C LEU A 113 -11.82 -3.82 -4.57
N LYS A 114 -12.92 -3.51 -5.26
CA LYS A 114 -13.82 -4.51 -5.84
C LYS A 114 -13.18 -5.30 -6.97
N TRP A 115 -12.41 -4.63 -7.82
CA TRP A 115 -11.61 -5.31 -8.85
C TRP A 115 -10.66 -6.31 -8.20
N ALA A 116 -9.87 -5.91 -7.21
CA ALA A 116 -8.94 -6.81 -6.52
C ALA A 116 -9.66 -8.03 -5.91
N ALA A 117 -10.75 -7.81 -5.17
CA ALA A 117 -11.53 -8.88 -4.56
C ALA A 117 -12.17 -9.84 -5.60
N SER A 118 -12.48 -9.33 -6.79
CA SER A 118 -13.09 -10.13 -7.87
C SER A 118 -12.04 -10.90 -8.67
N THR A 119 -10.83 -10.36 -8.82
CA THR A 119 -9.75 -10.91 -9.64
C THR A 119 -9.02 -12.06 -8.95
N PHE A 120 -8.83 -12.00 -7.63
CA PHE A 120 -8.05 -12.99 -6.89
C PHE A 120 -8.95 -13.86 -5.99
N PRO A 121 -8.97 -15.20 -6.18
CA PRO A 121 -9.72 -16.10 -5.30
C PRO A 121 -9.18 -16.15 -3.87
N VAL A 122 -7.88 -15.91 -3.70
CA VAL A 122 -7.18 -15.86 -2.41
C VAL A 122 -6.37 -14.58 -2.39
N ALA A 123 -6.75 -13.63 -1.53
CA ALA A 123 -6.08 -12.35 -1.44
C ALA A 123 -6.17 -11.72 -0.06
N MET A 124 -5.25 -10.80 0.18
CA MET A 124 -5.27 -9.86 1.29
C MET A 124 -5.03 -8.45 0.74
N VAL A 125 -5.66 -7.45 1.33
CA VAL A 125 -5.33 -6.04 1.09
C VAL A 125 -4.93 -5.40 2.40
N ILE A 126 -3.86 -4.61 2.38
CA ILE A 126 -3.47 -3.71 3.45
C ILE A 126 -3.70 -2.28 2.95
N ASN A 127 -4.39 -1.48 3.76
CA ASN A 127 -4.62 -0.07 3.51
C ASN A 127 -4.15 0.73 4.73
N TYR A 128 -3.20 1.63 4.52
CA TYR A 128 -2.76 2.59 5.53
C TYR A 128 -3.12 3.99 5.06
N GLU A 129 -3.94 4.73 5.81
CA GLU A 129 -4.28 6.12 5.49
C GLU A 129 -4.94 6.80 6.69
N GLN A 130 -5.50 7.99 6.49
CA GLN A 130 -6.16 8.74 7.55
C GLN A 130 -7.42 8.05 8.12
N VAL A 131 -7.76 8.42 9.35
CA VAL A 131 -9.01 8.07 10.04
C VAL A 131 -9.43 9.24 10.95
N ASN A 132 -10.67 9.23 11.45
CA ASN A 132 -11.18 10.24 12.39
C ASN A 132 -11.17 11.69 11.84
N MET A 133 -11.25 11.85 10.51
CA MET A 133 -11.04 13.13 9.83
C MET A 133 -12.18 14.17 10.00
N ARG A 134 -13.20 13.87 10.80
CA ARG A 134 -14.37 14.76 11.02
C ARG A 134 -14.20 15.71 12.20
N ASP A 135 -13.24 15.47 13.08
CA ASP A 135 -13.02 16.34 14.24
C ASP A 135 -12.25 17.62 13.87
N ARG A 136 -11.98 18.47 14.87
CA ARG A 136 -11.27 19.74 14.64
C ARG A 136 -9.85 19.53 14.10
N PHE A 137 -9.14 18.50 14.54
CA PHE A 137 -7.78 18.21 14.09
C PHE A 137 -7.79 17.72 12.65
N GLY A 138 -8.67 16.79 12.31
CA GLY A 138 -8.90 16.33 10.95
C GLY A 138 -9.22 17.46 9.98
N GLN A 139 -10.07 18.43 10.37
CA GLN A 139 -10.35 19.61 9.54
C GLN A 139 -9.10 20.47 9.32
N ILE A 140 -8.31 20.73 10.37
CA ILE A 140 -7.04 21.47 10.25
C ILE A 140 -6.06 20.73 9.32
N MET A 141 -5.99 19.40 9.42
CA MET A 141 -5.16 18.58 8.56
C MET A 141 -5.58 18.67 7.08
N ILE A 142 -6.89 18.62 6.79
CA ILE A 142 -7.44 18.81 5.44
C ILE A 142 -7.06 20.19 4.89
N GLU A 143 -7.30 21.25 5.65
CA GLU A 143 -6.96 22.62 5.25
C GLU A 143 -5.46 22.76 4.94
N ASN A 144 -4.60 22.18 5.77
CA ASN A 144 -3.15 22.22 5.60
C ASN A 144 -2.69 21.51 4.32
N LEU A 145 -3.29 20.37 3.98
CA LEU A 145 -2.97 19.65 2.75
C LEU A 145 -3.50 20.38 1.51
N GLN A 146 -4.70 20.95 1.58
CA GLN A 146 -5.29 21.75 0.50
C GLN A 146 -4.46 22.98 0.18
N ARG A 147 -3.91 23.68 1.19
CA ARG A 147 -2.98 24.81 1.00
C ARG A 147 -1.70 24.42 0.24
N ARG A 148 -1.34 23.13 0.23
CA ARG A 148 -0.19 22.58 -0.52
C ARG A 148 -0.61 21.98 -1.87
N HIS A 149 -1.83 22.28 -2.33
CA HIS A 149 -2.43 21.70 -3.54
C HIS A 149 -2.57 20.18 -3.50
N CYS A 150 -2.70 19.60 -2.31
CA CYS A 150 -2.92 18.18 -2.09
C CYS A 150 -4.37 17.96 -1.63
N ASN A 151 -5.25 17.61 -2.57
CA ASN A 151 -6.66 17.37 -2.26
C ASN A 151 -6.88 15.90 -1.88
N LEU A 152 -7.61 15.67 -0.78
CA LEU A 152 -8.01 14.35 -0.31
C LEU A 152 -9.39 14.00 -0.85
N ALA A 153 -9.47 13.57 -2.10
CA ALA A 153 -10.73 13.30 -2.79
C ALA A 153 -11.61 12.24 -2.11
N GLY A 154 -11.00 11.32 -1.34
CA GLY A 154 -11.67 10.24 -0.62
C GLY A 154 -11.82 10.46 0.88
N VAL A 155 -11.59 11.68 1.39
CA VAL A 155 -11.55 11.95 2.84
C VAL A 155 -12.86 11.62 3.58
N GLU A 156 -13.99 11.64 2.88
CA GLU A 156 -15.29 11.30 3.49
C GLU A 156 -15.35 9.85 4.00
N LEU A 157 -14.56 8.95 3.43
CA LEU A 157 -14.44 7.55 3.85
C LEU A 157 -13.50 7.37 5.06
N CYS A 158 -12.71 8.40 5.39
CA CYS A 158 -11.76 8.41 6.51
C CYS A 158 -12.43 8.90 7.82
N SER A 159 -13.72 8.61 8.01
CA SER A 159 -14.49 9.16 9.12
C SER A 159 -14.29 8.42 10.45
N SER A 160 -14.10 7.10 10.41
CA SER A 160 -13.87 6.24 11.57
C SER A 160 -13.23 4.92 11.14
N LEU A 161 -12.77 4.12 12.10
CA LEU A 161 -12.31 2.75 11.82
C LEU A 161 -13.44 1.88 11.24
N ASP A 162 -14.69 2.12 11.66
CA ASP A 162 -15.86 1.43 11.12
C ASP A 162 -16.07 1.73 9.65
N SER A 163 -15.99 3.01 9.24
CA SER A 163 -16.15 3.36 7.83
C SER A 163 -15.05 2.76 6.95
N GLN A 164 -13.83 2.61 7.48
CA GLN A 164 -12.74 1.92 6.79
C GLN A 164 -13.02 0.42 6.62
N ARG A 165 -13.54 -0.26 7.65
CA ARG A 165 -13.94 -1.68 7.57
C ARG A 165 -15.11 -1.90 6.62
N GLU A 166 -16.15 -1.08 6.74
CA GLU A 166 -17.33 -1.14 5.87
C GLU A 166 -16.97 -0.93 4.40
N ARG A 167 -16.03 -0.04 4.09
CA ARG A 167 -15.51 0.15 2.73
C ARG A 167 -14.91 -1.13 2.15
N LEU A 168 -14.12 -1.86 2.95
CA LEU A 168 -13.50 -3.12 2.52
C LEU A 168 -14.57 -4.21 2.34
N LEU A 169 -15.42 -4.42 3.34
CA LEU A 169 -16.50 -5.44 3.28
C LEU A 169 -17.47 -5.17 2.12
N GLY A 170 -17.91 -3.91 1.96
CA GLY A 170 -18.79 -3.48 0.87
C GLY A 170 -18.17 -3.61 -0.53
N SER A 171 -16.84 -3.76 -0.62
CA SER A 171 -16.12 -4.00 -1.87
C SER A 171 -15.90 -5.48 -2.18
N GLY A 172 -16.49 -6.41 -1.41
CA GLY A 172 -16.46 -7.85 -1.70
C GLY A 172 -15.35 -8.63 -1.00
N TRP A 173 -14.80 -8.08 0.10
CA TRP A 173 -13.88 -8.79 0.99
C TRP A 173 -14.65 -9.51 2.11
N ASP A 174 -14.15 -10.66 2.55
CA ASP A 174 -14.89 -11.52 3.50
C ASP A 174 -14.73 -11.07 4.95
N ASN A 175 -13.53 -10.62 5.31
CA ASN A 175 -13.19 -10.13 6.66
C ASN A 175 -12.47 -8.79 6.54
N ALA A 176 -12.64 -7.92 7.54
CA ALA A 176 -11.94 -6.64 7.59
C ALA A 176 -11.64 -6.22 9.04
N HIS A 177 -10.42 -5.76 9.26
CA HIS A 177 -9.90 -5.26 10.53
C HIS A 177 -9.33 -3.86 10.31
N ALA A 178 -9.37 -3.04 11.35
CA ALA A 178 -8.81 -1.70 11.36
C ALA A 178 -8.41 -1.32 12.78
N VAL A 179 -7.23 -0.72 12.92
CA VAL A 179 -6.75 -0.12 14.16
C VAL A 179 -6.12 1.23 13.86
N ASP A 180 -6.26 2.18 14.77
CA ASP A 180 -5.53 3.45 14.67
C ASP A 180 -4.03 3.24 15.00
N MET A 181 -3.18 4.14 14.54
CA MET A 181 -1.73 3.98 14.72
C MET A 181 -1.29 4.15 16.16
N MET A 182 -2.08 4.83 17.01
CA MET A 182 -1.77 4.92 18.44
C MET A 182 -1.95 3.55 19.11
N LYS A 183 -2.97 2.80 18.69
CA LYS A 183 -3.16 1.41 19.09
C LYS A 183 -2.01 0.53 18.61
N VAL A 184 -1.58 0.65 17.35
CA VAL A 184 -0.38 -0.05 16.83
C VAL A 184 0.86 0.28 17.67
N TYR A 185 1.10 1.56 17.95
CA TYR A 185 2.23 2.01 18.77
C TYR A 185 2.22 1.36 20.16
N SER A 186 1.05 1.24 20.78
CA SER A 186 0.89 0.61 22.10
C SER A 186 1.23 -0.89 22.12
N PHE A 187 1.22 -1.54 20.96
CA PHE A 187 1.52 -2.97 20.81
C PHE A 187 2.97 -3.26 20.42
N LEU A 188 3.78 -2.23 20.14
CA LEU A 188 5.19 -2.42 19.83
C LEU A 188 5.95 -3.06 21.01
N PRO A 189 6.95 -3.91 20.72
CA PRO A 189 7.86 -4.41 21.75
C PRO A 189 8.49 -3.26 22.53
N GLN A 190 8.48 -3.34 23.87
CA GLN A 190 8.97 -2.25 24.72
C GLN A 190 10.45 -1.91 24.51
N ALA A 191 11.24 -2.87 24.02
CA ALA A 191 12.62 -2.62 23.61
C ALA A 191 12.71 -1.69 22.39
N ASP A 192 11.82 -1.85 21.42
CA ASP A 192 11.74 -0.99 20.24
C ASP A 192 11.23 0.40 20.59
N VAL A 193 10.19 0.51 21.43
CA VAL A 193 9.68 1.80 21.91
C VAL A 193 10.80 2.63 22.53
N LYS A 194 11.55 2.04 23.49
CA LYS A 194 12.69 2.71 24.14
C LYS A 194 13.79 3.09 23.15
N ARG A 195 14.09 2.20 22.19
CA ARG A 195 15.12 2.45 21.17
C ARG A 195 14.72 3.62 20.26
N ILE A 196 13.44 3.71 19.88
CA ILE A 196 12.92 4.75 18.99
C ILE A 196 12.83 6.08 19.74
N GLU A 197 12.24 6.12 20.93
CA GLU A 197 12.10 7.34 21.75
C GLU A 197 13.45 7.91 22.22
N ALA A 198 14.53 7.12 22.20
CA ALA A 198 15.88 7.59 22.50
C ALA A 198 16.57 8.32 21.33
N LEU A 199 16.01 8.25 20.11
CA LEU A 199 16.60 8.91 18.94
C LEU A 199 16.39 10.42 18.96
N GLU A 200 15.19 10.87 19.36
CA GLU A 200 14.82 12.28 19.42
C GLU A 200 13.96 12.54 20.65
N PHE A 201 14.24 13.64 21.34
CA PHE A 201 13.43 14.09 22.47
C PHE A 201 12.13 14.71 21.96
N LEU A 202 11.00 14.22 22.47
CA LEU A 202 9.67 14.74 22.21
C LEU A 202 9.02 15.20 23.52
N ASP A 203 8.82 16.50 23.67
CA ASP A 203 8.16 17.13 24.81
C ASP A 203 6.62 17.13 24.69
N GLU A 204 6.09 17.40 23.50
CA GLU A 204 4.64 17.47 23.23
C GLU A 204 4.06 16.11 22.81
N LYS A 205 3.93 15.18 23.76
CA LYS A 205 3.39 13.83 23.50
C LYS A 205 1.94 13.85 23.03
N GLU A 206 1.16 14.81 23.47
CA GLU A 206 -0.26 14.95 23.12
C GLU A 206 -0.45 15.19 21.61
N LEU A 207 0.45 15.92 20.97
CA LEU A 207 0.41 16.14 19.51
C LEU A 207 0.74 14.87 18.74
N PHE A 208 1.68 14.07 19.24
CA PHE A 208 2.00 12.76 18.66
C PHE A 208 0.81 11.80 18.80
N GLU A 209 0.21 11.71 19.98
CA GLU A 209 -0.98 10.88 20.20
C GLU A 209 -2.12 11.31 19.28
N GLN A 210 -2.38 12.61 19.18
CA GLN A 210 -3.40 13.16 18.31
C GLN A 210 -3.14 12.82 16.84
N LEU A 211 -1.90 12.95 16.36
CA LEU A 211 -1.53 12.57 15.00
C LEU A 211 -1.73 11.07 14.75
N MET A 212 -1.29 10.23 15.68
CA MET A 212 -1.36 8.76 15.57
C MET A 212 -2.81 8.24 15.61
N GLN A 213 -3.70 8.93 16.31
CA GLN A 213 -5.15 8.65 16.30
C GLN A 213 -5.85 9.04 15.00
N HIS A 214 -5.19 9.81 14.11
CA HIS A 214 -5.71 10.25 12.82
C HIS A 214 -5.17 9.47 11.62
N TYR A 215 -4.43 8.40 11.88
CA TYR A 215 -4.03 7.41 10.89
C TYR A 215 -4.45 6.02 11.35
N CYS A 216 -4.72 5.13 10.40
CA CYS A 216 -5.05 3.75 10.67
C CYS A 216 -4.34 2.81 9.71
N ILE A 217 -4.13 1.58 10.16
CA ILE A 217 -3.87 0.44 9.30
C ILE A 217 -5.11 -0.45 9.30
N CYS A 218 -5.55 -0.79 8.10
CA CYS A 218 -6.67 -1.67 7.85
C CYS A 218 -6.19 -2.84 7.01
N TRP A 219 -6.73 -4.02 7.26
CA TRP A 219 -6.52 -5.15 6.37
C TRP A 219 -7.80 -5.95 6.20
N ALA A 220 -7.93 -6.52 5.01
CA ALA A 220 -9.04 -7.40 4.67
C ALA A 220 -8.55 -8.61 3.90
N SER A 221 -9.27 -9.71 4.00
CA SER A 221 -8.91 -10.96 3.34
C SER A 221 -10.11 -11.63 2.68
N LYS A 222 -9.80 -12.39 1.64
CA LYS A 222 -10.67 -13.32 0.94
C LYS A 222 -9.88 -14.61 0.75
N ASP A 223 -10.41 -15.73 1.22
CA ASP A 223 -9.60 -16.95 1.35
C ASP A 223 -10.37 -18.19 0.94
N SER A 224 -10.67 -18.30 -0.37
CA SER A 224 -11.38 -19.47 -0.93
C SER A 224 -10.65 -20.80 -0.73
N SER A 225 -9.36 -20.78 -0.37
CA SER A 225 -8.54 -21.97 -0.15
C SER A 225 -8.28 -22.28 1.34
N ASN A 226 -8.85 -21.50 2.26
CA ASN A 226 -8.66 -21.66 3.71
C ASN A 226 -7.18 -21.73 4.14
N LEU A 227 -6.33 -20.85 3.59
CA LEU A 227 -4.94 -20.69 4.04
C LEU A 227 -4.82 -20.14 5.47
N GLY A 228 -5.92 -19.64 6.04
CA GLY A 228 -5.96 -19.06 7.38
C GLY A 228 -5.66 -17.57 7.38
N LEU A 229 -5.92 -16.86 6.27
CA LEU A 229 -5.63 -15.43 6.16
C LEU A 229 -6.40 -14.57 7.17
N ALA A 230 -7.54 -15.07 7.67
CA ALA A 230 -8.32 -14.39 8.71
C ALA A 230 -7.64 -14.37 10.09
N ASN A 231 -6.62 -15.20 10.31
CA ASN A 231 -5.87 -15.26 11.58
C ASN A 231 -4.63 -14.35 11.58
N ILE A 232 -4.36 -13.64 10.48
CA ILE A 232 -3.24 -12.70 10.40
C ILE A 232 -3.59 -11.46 11.23
N ASP A 233 -2.72 -11.13 12.17
CA ASP A 233 -2.77 -9.94 13.01
C ASP A 233 -1.38 -9.29 13.06
N PHE A 234 -1.27 -8.09 13.63
CA PHE A 234 -0.03 -7.33 13.72
C PHE A 234 0.70 -7.48 15.07
#